data_AF-A0A2J6X2V6-F1
#
_entry.id   AF-A0A2J6X2V6-F1
#
_cell.length_a   1.000
_cell.length_b   1.000
_cell.length_c   1.000
_cell.angle_alpha   90.00
_cell.angle_beta   90.00
_cell.angle_gamma   90.00
#
_symmetry.space_group_name_H-M   'P 1'
#
loop_
_entity.id
_entity.type
_entity.pdbx_description
1 polymer ?
#
loop_
_entity_poly.entity_id
_entity_poly.type
_entity_poly.pdbx_seq_one_letter_code
_entity_poly.pdbx_strand_id
1 'polypeptide(L)' 'MSVNDPIGDMLTRIRNACMARHTTVTMPASKMKIAIADILKREGFIRDYTVIDDGKPYKTISITLKYMPDRR' A
#
# COMPACT_ATOMS: atom_id res chain seq x y z
N MET A 1 8.28 -19.39 -2.41
CA MET A 1 7.65 -18.67 -3.53
C MET A 1 8.53 -17.50 -3.91
N SER A 2 9.10 -17.53 -5.11
CA SER A 2 9.82 -16.41 -5.70
C SER A 2 8.81 -15.33 -6.12
N VAL A 3 8.88 -14.16 -5.49
CA VAL A 3 8.11 -12.99 -5.93
C VAL A 3 8.84 -12.42 -7.14
N ASN A 4 8.35 -12.75 -8.33
CA ASN A 4 8.94 -12.29 -9.60
C ASN A 4 8.56 -10.84 -9.91
N ASP A 5 7.37 -10.40 -9.48
CA ASP A 5 6.89 -9.02 -9.66
C ASP A 5 6.48 -8.38 -8.31
N PRO A 6 7.39 -7.63 -7.67
CA PRO A 6 7.10 -6.90 -6.43
C PRO A 6 6.08 -5.76 -6.59
N ILE A 7 5.88 -5.23 -7.80
CA ILE A 7 4.94 -4.13 -8.06
C ILE A 7 3.54 -4.70 -8.27
N GLY A 8 3.43 -5.75 -9.10
CA GLY A 8 2.18 -6.50 -9.27
C GLY A 8 1.64 -7.05 -7.95
N ASP A 9 2.51 -7.59 -7.09
CA ASP A 9 2.13 -8.02 -5.73
C ASP A 9 1.58 -6.85 -4.89
N MET A 10 2.22 -5.67 -4.94
CA MET A 10 1.74 -4.47 -4.23
C MET A 10 0.35 -4.05 -4.69
N LEU A 11 0.13 -3.92 -6.01
CA LEU A 11 -1.16 -3.51 -6.56
C LEU A 11 -2.26 -4.54 -6.26
N THR A 12 -1.93 -5.83 -6.34
CA THR A 12 -2.86 -6.92 -6.02
C THR A 12 -3.27 -6.89 -4.56
N ARG A 13 -2.33 -6.66 -3.63
CA ARG A 13 -2.65 -6.49 -2.20
C ARG A 13 -3.55 -5.30 -1.93
N ILE A 14 -3.28 -4.15 -2.56
CA ILE A 14 -4.11 -2.95 -2.43
C ILE A 14 -5.53 -3.23 -2.91
N ARG A 15 -5.68 -3.87 -4.09
CA ARG A 15 -6.99 -4.27 -4.64
C ARG A 15 -7.74 -5.21 -3.69
N ASN A 16 -7.08 -6.27 -3.24
CA ASN A 16 -7.68 -7.26 -2.36
C ASN A 16 -8.12 -6.65 -1.03
N ALA A 17 -7.30 -5.78 -0.45
CA ALA A 17 -7.63 -5.06 0.77
C ALA A 17 -8.80 -4.08 0.58
N CYS A 18 -8.86 -3.41 -0.57
CA CYS A 18 -10.00 -2.56 -0.93
C CYS A 18 -11.29 -3.38 -0.97
N MET A 19 -11.27 -4.54 -1.65
CA MET A 19 -12.40 -5.48 -1.72
C MET A 19 -12.80 -6.04 -0.36
N ALA A 20 -11.82 -6.35 0.50
CA ALA A 20 -12.03 -6.83 1.87
C ALA A 20 -12.42 -5.72 2.87
N ARG A 21 -12.54 -4.47 2.41
CA ARG A 21 -12.86 -3.29 3.25
C ARG A 21 -11.85 -3.07 4.40
N HIS A 22 -10.57 -3.40 4.19
CA HIS A 22 -9.52 -3.13 5.16
C HIS A 22 -9.09 -1.65 5.15
N THR A 23 -8.95 -1.06 6.33
CA THR A 23 -8.51 0.35 6.44
C THR A 23 -7.06 0.57 6.02
N THR A 24 -6.20 -0.43 6.20
CA THR A 24 -4.75 -0.33 6.03
C THR A 24 -4.16 -1.60 5.42
N VAL A 25 -3.08 -1.44 4.63
CA VAL A 25 -2.34 -2.53 4.00
C VAL A 25 -0.86 -2.39 4.31
N THR A 26 -0.26 -3.43 4.87
CA THR A 26 1.17 -3.47 5.18
C THR A 26 1.93 -4.39 4.24
N MET A 27 3.11 -3.96 3.79
CA MET A 27 4.00 -4.77 2.95
C MET A 27 5.46 -4.33 3.09
N PRO A 28 6.44 -5.17 2.69
CA PRO A 28 7.84 -4.77 2.67
C PRO A 28 8.04 -3.57 1.74
N ALA A 29 8.66 -2.52 2.27
CA ALA A 29 8.96 -1.30 1.55
C ALA A 29 10.15 -1.50 0.62
N SER A 30 10.07 -0.84 -0.53
CA SER A 30 11.21 -0.61 -1.41
C SER A 30 11.17 0.85 -1.87
N LYS A 31 12.30 1.39 -2.33
CA LYS A 31 12.35 2.76 -2.88
C LYS A 31 11.28 2.97 -3.97
N MET A 32 11.08 1.96 -4.82
CA MET A 32 10.10 2.01 -5.90
C MET A 32 8.66 1.95 -5.38
N LYS A 33 8.35 1.10 -4.39
CA LYS A 33 7.01 1.04 -3.77
C LYS A 33 6.64 2.33 -3.05
N ILE A 34 7.61 2.98 -2.41
CA ILE A 34 7.42 4.28 -1.76
C ILE A 34 7.10 5.35 -2.82
N ALA A 35 7.85 5.40 -3.92
CA ALA A 35 7.58 6.33 -5.01
C ALA A 35 6.18 6.12 -5.63
N ILE A 36 5.76 4.86 -5.81
CA ILE A 36 4.42 4.53 -6.30
C ILE A 36 3.35 4.97 -5.30
N ALA A 37 3.54 4.70 -4.00
CA ALA A 37 2.60 5.13 -2.96
C ALA A 37 2.50 6.67 -2.91
N ASP A 38 3.59 7.38 -3.14
CA ASP A 38 3.58 8.85 -3.23
C ASP A 38 2.74 9.35 -4.40
N ILE A 39 2.90 8.75 -5.59
CA ILE A 39 2.06 9.06 -6.76
C ILE A 39 0.59 8.77 -6.45
N LEU A 40 0.28 7.60 -5.88
CA LEU A 40 -1.11 7.23 -5.54
C LEU A 40 -1.73 8.19 -4.51
N LYS A 41 -0.93 8.72 -3.57
CA LYS A 41 -1.37 9.74 -2.61
C LYS A 41 -1.64 11.07 -3.31
N ARG A 42 -0.72 11.51 -4.17
CA ARG A 42 -0.84 12.78 -4.92
C ARG A 42 -2.05 12.80 -5.84
N GLU A 43 -2.33 11.69 -6.51
CA GLU A 43 -3.51 11.51 -7.36
C GLU A 43 -4.80 11.27 -6.54
N GLY A 44 -4.70 11.11 -5.22
CA GLY A 44 -5.84 10.97 -4.31
C GLY A 44 -6.51 9.61 -4.28
N PHE A 45 -5.84 8.55 -4.77
CA PHE A 45 -6.30 7.16 -4.72
C PHE A 45 -6.18 6.53 -3.33
N ILE A 46 -5.15 6.89 -2.57
CA ILE A 46 -4.96 6.47 -1.18
C ILE A 46 -5.09 7.67 -0.24
N ARG A 47 -5.39 7.41 1.03
CA ARG A 47 -5.51 8.49 2.03
C ARG A 47 -4.13 8.97 2.46
N ASP A 48 -3.29 8.04 2.85
CA ASP A 48 -1.92 8.31 3.26
C ASP A 48 -1.07 7.05 3.24
N TYR A 49 0.26 7.18 3.37
CA TYR A 49 1.15 6.06 3.62
C TYR A 49 2.19 6.42 4.70
N THR A 50 2.65 5.41 5.44
CA THR A 50 3.66 5.55 6.48
C THR A 50 4.74 4.49 6.28
N VAL A 51 5.99 4.88 6.39
CA VAL A 51 7.13 3.95 6.37
C VAL A 51 7.54 3.68 7.81
N ILE A 52 7.42 2.43 8.23
CA ILE A 52 7.75 1.96 9.57
C ILE A 52 9.10 1.27 9.51
N ASP A 53 9.98 1.67 10.43
CA ASP A 53 11.32 1.11 10.60
C ASP A 53 11.42 0.44 11.98
N ASP A 54 10.92 -0.80 12.07
CA ASP A 54 10.84 -1.57 13.33
C ASP A 54 12.16 -2.30 13.67
N GLY A 55 13.32 -1.79 13.23
CA GLY A 55 14.62 -2.44 13.45
C GLY A 55 14.78 -3.80 12.74
N LYS A 56 13.88 -4.13 11.82
CA LYS A 56 13.98 -5.29 10.94
C LYS A 56 14.94 -4.98 9.79
N PRO A 57 15.57 -5.99 9.16
CA PRO A 57 16.45 -5.79 8.01
C PRO A 57 15.75 -5.15 6.80
N TYR A 58 14.41 -5.12 6.78
CA TYR A 58 13.61 -4.46 5.76
C TYR A 58 12.60 -3.50 6.39
N LYS A 59 12.46 -2.33 5.77
CA LYS A 59 11.43 -1.34 6.11
C LYS A 59 10.06 -1.86 5.70
N THR A 60 9.02 -1.43 6.40
CA THR A 60 7.62 -1.77 6.05
C THR A 60 6.90 -0.51 5.61
N ILE A 61 6.09 -0.59 4.56
CA ILE A 61 5.18 0.49 4.16
C ILE A 61 3.76 0.08 4.55
N SER A 62 3.10 0.96 5.29
CA SER A 62 1.69 0.87 5.65
C SER A 62 0.91 1.89 4.83
N ILE A 63 -0.02 1.42 3.99
CA ILE A 63 -0.84 2.25 3.12
C ILE A 63 -2.24 2.32 3.71
N THR A 64 -2.73 3.53 3.93
CA THR A 64 -4.09 3.78 4.39
C THR A 64 -5.00 4.00 3.19
N LEU A 65 -5.97 3.10 3.01
CA LEU A 65 -6.90 3.15 1.88
C LEU A 65 -7.93 4.26 2.08
N LYS A 66 -8.27 4.94 0.99
CA LYS A 66 -9.35 5.93 0.97
C LYS A 66 -10.61 5.24 0.50
N TYR A 67 -11.64 5.26 1.32
CA TYR A 67 -12.98 4.86 0.93
C TYR A 67 -13.80 6.11 0.69
N MET A 68 -14.45 6.19 -0.47
CA MET A 68 -15.57 7.11 -0.60
C MET A 68 -16.70 6.60 0.31
N PRO A 69 -17.40 7.47 1.05
CA PRO A 69 -18.62 7.06 1.72
C PRO A 69 -19.53 6.48 0.63
N ASP A 70 -19.99 5.25 0.86
CA ASP A 70 -21.01 4.58 0.06
C ASP A 70 -22.16 5.58 -0.10
N ARG A 71 -22.31 6.16 -1.30
CA ARG A 71 -23.51 6.95 -1.61
C ARG A 71 -24.64 5.93 -1.73
N ARG A 72 -25.25 5.66 -0.58
CA ARG A 72 -26.51 4.95 -0.46
C ARG A 72 -27.66 5.84 -0.93
#